data_AF-A0A9X4MGE1-F1
#
_entry.id   AF-A0A9X4MGE1-F1
#
_cell.length_a   1.000
_cell.length_b   1.000
_cell.length_c   1.000
_cell.angle_alpha   90.00
_cell.angle_beta   90.00
_cell.angle_gamma   90.00
#
_symmetry.space_group_name_H-M   'P 1'
#
loop_
_entity.id
_entity.type
_entity.pdbx_description
1 polymer ?
#
loop_
_entity_poly.entity_id
_entity_poly.type
_entity_poly.pdbx_seq_one_letter_code
_entity_poly.pdbx_strand_id
1 'polypeptide(L)'
;MSFHKYAGACTELSKELLKSLTPEDVDELRTELASLGRREFASWYFRHTEEVKKYVQATPSQRIRRKAWQDSKFRLLLTGSALVYLRAAQSVLSNAATCEDLISHGVGYRDLASQTGDQFRALMSEGFHWWPLPGDSPFGD
;
A
#
# COMPACT_ATOMS: atom_id res chain seq x y z
N MET A 1 21.38 -3.00 -5.78
CA MET A 1 20.13 -2.41 -6.27
C MET A 1 19.63 -1.48 -5.18
N SER A 2 19.39 -0.21 -5.47
CA SER A 2 19.02 0.78 -4.45
C SER A 2 17.56 0.67 -4.03
N PHE A 3 17.25 1.10 -2.81
CA PHE A 3 15.87 1.14 -2.32
C PHE A 3 14.98 2.11 -3.12
N HIS A 4 15.57 3.18 -3.69
CA HIS A 4 14.91 4.09 -4.63
C HIS A 4 14.22 3.34 -5.78
N LYS A 5 14.90 2.34 -6.37
CA LYS A 5 14.35 1.56 -7.48
C LYS A 5 13.10 0.77 -7.04
N TYR A 6 13.12 0.20 -5.83
CA TYR A 6 12.00 -0.58 -5.32
C TYR A 6 10.82 0.30 -4.89
N ALA A 7 11.08 1.48 -4.31
CA ALA A 7 10.04 2.48 -4.05
C ALA A 7 9.34 2.91 -5.35
N GLY A 8 10.12 3.13 -6.41
CA GLY A 8 9.60 3.38 -7.76
C GLY A 8 8.75 2.22 -8.29
N ALA A 9 9.19 0.97 -8.09
CA ALA A 9 8.42 -0.22 -8.50
C ALA A 9 7.07 -0.32 -7.78
N CYS A 10 6.98 0.06 -6.50
CA CYS A 10 5.70 0.15 -5.79
C CYS A 10 4.74 1.14 -6.45
N THR A 11 5.25 2.26 -6.95
CA THR A 11 4.44 3.26 -7.67
C THR A 11 3.89 2.69 -8.97
N GLU A 12 4.71 1.98 -9.75
CA GLU A 12 4.27 1.37 -11.01
C GLU A 12 3.26 0.24 -10.80
N LEU A 13 3.45 -0.59 -9.77
CA LEU A 13 2.46 -1.60 -9.38
C LEU A 13 1.13 -0.97 -8.94
N SER A 14 1.16 0.12 -8.19
CA SER A 14 -0.06 0.85 -7.82
C SER A 14 -0.77 1.41 -9.05
N LYS A 15 -0.04 2.00 -10.01
CA LYS A 15 -0.63 2.48 -11.27
C LYS A 15 -1.24 1.35 -12.09
N GLU A 16 -0.62 0.17 -12.13
CA GLU A 16 -1.18 -1.01 -12.79
C GLU A 16 -2.51 -1.43 -12.16
N LEU A 17 -2.57 -1.52 -10.83
CA LEU A 17 -3.79 -1.85 -10.10
C LEU A 17 -4.89 -0.81 -10.30
N LEU A 18 -4.54 0.48 -10.26
CA LEU A 18 -5.48 1.57 -10.53
C LEU A 18 -6.08 1.48 -11.93
N LYS A 19 -5.29 1.13 -12.94
CA LYS A 19 -5.78 0.91 -14.32
C LYS A 19 -6.74 -0.27 -14.45
N SER A 20 -6.74 -1.19 -13.48
CA SER A 20 -7.66 -2.33 -13.46
C SER A 20 -9.02 -2.02 -12.84
N LEU A 21 -9.18 -0.84 -12.23
CA LEU A 21 -10.42 -0.38 -11.64
C LEU A 21 -11.14 0.56 -12.60
N THR A 22 -12.42 0.31 -12.87
CA THR A 22 -13.30 1.29 -13.51
C THR A 22 -13.81 2.32 -12.48
N PRO A 23 -14.39 3.45 -12.91
CA PRO A 23 -15.06 4.36 -11.98
C PRO A 23 -16.14 3.67 -11.13
N GLU A 24 -16.90 2.75 -11.72
CA GLU A 24 -17.93 1.96 -11.01
C GLU A 24 -17.30 1.05 -9.95
N ASP A 25 -16.16 0.41 -10.24
CA ASP A 25 -15.42 -0.38 -9.24
C ASP A 25 -14.98 0.47 -8.05
N VAL A 26 -14.57 1.73 -8.29
CA VAL A 26 -14.16 2.67 -7.24
C VAL A 26 -15.36 3.05 -6.37
N ASP A 27 -16.51 3.33 -6.98
CA ASP A 27 -17.74 3.67 -6.25
C ASP A 27 -18.30 2.47 -5.48
N GLU A 28 -18.25 1.27 -6.05
CA GLU A 28 -18.63 0.02 -5.38
C GLU A 28 -17.70 -0.24 -4.19
N LEU A 29 -16.38 -0.14 -4.39
CA LEU A 29 -15.41 -0.28 -3.30
C LEU A 29 -15.66 0.76 -2.20
N ARG A 30 -15.91 2.02 -2.56
CA ARG A 30 -16.22 3.09 -1.59
C ARG A 30 -17.47 2.74 -0.78
N THR A 31 -18.54 2.32 -1.45
CA THR A 31 -19.80 1.93 -0.80
C THR A 31 -19.61 0.75 0.14
N GLU A 32 -18.88 -0.26 -0.31
CA GLU A 32 -18.55 -1.45 0.48
C GLU A 32 -17.74 -1.09 1.72
N LEU A 33 -16.68 -0.30 1.58
CA LEU A 33 -15.85 0.14 2.70
C LEU A 33 -16.62 1.05 3.67
N ALA A 34 -17.47 1.95 3.17
CA ALA A 34 -18.32 2.78 4.01
C ALA A 34 -19.29 1.94 4.85
N SER A 35 -19.87 0.90 4.25
CA SER A 35 -20.77 -0.04 4.94
C SER A 35 -20.06 -0.89 6.00
N LEU A 36 -18.81 -1.29 5.71
CA LEU A 36 -18.02 -2.13 6.60
C LEU A 36 -17.53 -1.33 7.80
N GLY A 37 -17.09 -0.09 7.57
CA GLY A 37 -16.42 0.75 8.55
C GLY A 37 -14.92 0.47 8.66
N ARG A 38 -14.18 1.46 9.17
CA ARG A 38 -12.70 1.46 9.21
C ARG A 38 -12.12 0.31 10.03
N ARG A 39 -12.66 0.05 11.22
CA ARG A 39 -12.11 -0.96 12.16
C ARG A 39 -12.27 -2.37 11.59
N GLU A 40 -13.40 -2.64 10.96
CA GLU A 40 -13.77 -3.91 10.37
C GLU A 40 -12.98 -4.13 9.09
N PHE A 41 -12.74 -3.06 8.32
CA PHE A 41 -11.85 -3.12 7.16
C PHE A 41 -10.41 -3.41 7.58
N ALA A 42 -9.91 -2.73 8.62
CA ALA A 42 -8.59 -3.03 9.18
C ALA A 42 -8.51 -4.49 9.65
N SER A 43 -9.54 -4.99 10.35
CA SER A 43 -9.61 -6.39 10.79
C SER A 43 -9.67 -7.37 9.62
N TRP A 44 -10.38 -7.02 8.54
CA TRP A 44 -10.40 -7.80 7.30
C TRP A 44 -9.01 -7.82 6.65
N TYR A 45 -8.37 -6.66 6.52
CA TYR A 45 -7.04 -6.48 5.94
C TYR A 45 -5.98 -7.32 6.67
N PHE A 46 -5.96 -7.29 8.00
CA PHE A 46 -5.03 -8.09 8.79
C PHE A 46 -5.28 -9.59 8.65
N ARG A 47 -6.54 -10.03 8.61
CA ARG A 47 -6.88 -11.45 8.39
C ARG A 47 -6.50 -11.95 7.00
N HIS A 48 -6.52 -11.09 5.99
CA HIS A 48 -6.24 -11.45 4.59
C HIS A 48 -4.87 -11.01 4.09
N THR A 49 -3.97 -10.57 4.99
CA THR A 49 -2.66 -10.02 4.60
C THR A 49 -1.84 -10.97 3.71
N GLU A 50 -1.88 -12.29 3.97
CA GLU A 50 -1.19 -13.26 3.12
C GLU A 50 -1.76 -13.33 1.70
N GLU A 51 -3.08 -13.14 1.55
CA GLU A 51 -3.70 -13.12 0.24
C GLU A 51 -3.44 -11.79 -0.49
N VAL A 52 -3.41 -10.67 0.23
CA VAL A 52 -2.98 -9.37 -0.29
C VAL A 52 -1.55 -9.44 -0.83
N LYS A 53 -0.61 -10.04 -0.08
CA LYS A 53 0.77 -10.25 -0.54
C LYS A 53 0.83 -11.04 -1.84
N LYS A 54 0.12 -12.16 -1.93
CA LYS A 54 0.04 -12.97 -3.16
C LYS A 54 -0.58 -12.18 -4.31
N TYR A 55 -1.58 -11.35 -4.04
CA TYR A 55 -2.23 -10.51 -5.03
C TYR A 55 -1.27 -9.46 -5.61
N VAL A 56 -0.51 -8.78 -4.75
CA VAL A 56 0.53 -7.82 -5.15
C VAL A 56 1.62 -8.48 -5.99
N GLN A 57 2.08 -9.68 -5.59
CA GLN A 57 3.12 -10.43 -6.31
C GLN A 57 2.66 -11.01 -7.65
N ALA A 58 1.36 -11.21 -7.83
CA ALA A 58 0.81 -11.80 -9.04
C ALA A 58 0.79 -10.80 -10.20
N THR A 59 1.09 -11.29 -11.41
CA THR A 59 0.91 -10.52 -12.65
C THR A 59 -0.58 -10.35 -12.98
N PRO A 60 -0.97 -9.40 -13.87
CA PRO A 60 -2.36 -9.26 -14.30
C PRO A 60 -2.99 -10.57 -14.79
N SER A 61 -2.26 -11.35 -15.60
CA SER A 61 -2.75 -12.62 -16.13
C SER A 61 -2.92 -13.69 -15.05
N GLN A 62 -2.04 -13.72 -14.05
CA GLN A 62 -2.18 -14.59 -12.89
C GLN A 62 -3.39 -14.20 -12.05
N ARG A 63 -3.66 -12.88 -11.89
CA ARG A 63 -4.82 -12.40 -11.14
C ARG A 63 -6.14 -12.84 -11.75
N ILE A 64 -6.27 -12.71 -13.08
CA ILE A 64 -7.48 -13.11 -13.83
C ILE A 64 -7.74 -14.62 -13.72
N ARG A 65 -6.69 -15.46 -13.75
CA ARG A 65 -6.81 -16.92 -13.77
C ARG A 65 -7.10 -17.55 -12.41
N ARG A 66 -6.87 -16.81 -11.31
CA ARG A 66 -6.98 -17.36 -9.96
C ARG A 66 -8.42 -17.39 -9.49
N LYS A 67 -9.00 -18.60 -9.38
CA LYS A 67 -10.40 -18.83 -8.98
C LYS A 67 -10.80 -18.09 -7.70
N ALA A 68 -9.93 -18.07 -6.69
CA ALA A 68 -10.18 -17.39 -5.42
C ALA A 68 -10.42 -15.88 -5.55
N TRP A 69 -9.99 -15.26 -6.67
CA TRP A 69 -10.11 -13.82 -6.92
C TRP A 69 -11.15 -13.51 -8.01
N GLN A 70 -11.99 -14.48 -8.38
CA GLN A 70 -13.04 -14.28 -9.38
C GLN A 70 -14.31 -13.66 -8.77
N ASP A 71 -14.52 -13.83 -7.47
CA ASP A 71 -15.57 -13.11 -6.73
C ASP A 71 -15.30 -11.61 -6.80
N SER A 72 -16.25 -10.83 -7.32
CA SER A 72 -16.07 -9.40 -7.61
C SER A 72 -15.78 -8.62 -6.34
N LYS A 73 -16.59 -8.83 -5.30
CA LYS A 73 -16.47 -8.14 -4.01
C LYS A 73 -15.14 -8.43 -3.33
N PHE A 74 -14.75 -9.70 -3.25
CA PHE A 74 -13.46 -10.10 -2.69
C PHE A 74 -12.30 -9.52 -3.50
N ARG A 75 -12.39 -9.53 -4.83
CA ARG A 75 -11.38 -8.92 -5.71
C ARG A 75 -11.25 -7.42 -5.48
N LEU A 76 -12.36 -6.68 -5.36
CA LEU A 76 -12.34 -5.23 -5.09
C LEU A 76 -11.66 -4.94 -3.74
N LEU A 77 -12.03 -5.67 -2.68
CA LEU A 77 -11.40 -5.53 -1.36
C LEU A 77 -9.90 -5.88 -1.39
N LEU A 78 -9.52 -6.91 -2.15
CA LEU A 78 -8.11 -7.25 -2.37
C LEU A 78 -7.37 -6.14 -3.12
N THR A 79 -7.94 -5.56 -4.17
CA THR A 79 -7.32 -4.48 -4.93
C THR A 79 -7.15 -3.24 -4.06
N GLY A 80 -8.18 -2.82 -3.33
CA GLY A 80 -8.08 -1.69 -2.38
C GLY A 80 -7.02 -1.94 -1.31
N SER A 81 -7.00 -3.14 -0.74
CA SER A 81 -6.00 -3.53 0.26
C SER A 81 -4.59 -3.60 -0.31
N ALA A 82 -4.42 -4.06 -1.55
CA ALA A 82 -3.13 -4.12 -2.23
C ALA A 82 -2.57 -2.72 -2.49
N LEU A 83 -3.42 -1.75 -2.83
CA LEU A 83 -3.03 -0.35 -2.99
C LEU A 83 -2.57 0.28 -1.65
N VAL A 84 -3.32 0.02 -0.56
CA VAL A 84 -2.90 0.41 0.80
C VAL A 84 -1.54 -0.23 1.16
N TYR A 85 -1.38 -1.53 0.89
CA TYR A 85 -0.16 -2.28 1.15
C TYR A 85 1.05 -1.73 0.37
N LEU A 86 0.86 -1.41 -0.91
CA LEU A 86 1.90 -0.84 -1.77
C LEU A 86 2.29 0.58 -1.35
N ARG A 87 1.34 1.41 -0.91
CA ARG A 87 1.63 2.73 -0.36
C ARG A 87 2.48 2.63 0.90
N ALA A 88 2.12 1.73 1.82
CA ALA A 88 2.92 1.49 3.02
C ALA A 88 4.34 0.99 2.68
N ALA A 89 4.45 0.04 1.74
CA ALA A 89 5.74 -0.45 1.28
C ALA A 89 6.58 0.67 0.64
N GLN A 90 5.97 1.53 -0.19
CA GLN A 90 6.63 2.68 -0.79
C GLN A 90 7.19 3.62 0.29
N SER A 91 6.40 4.00 1.29
CA SER A 91 6.87 4.89 2.35
C SER A 91 8.06 4.29 3.13
N VAL A 92 8.02 2.99 3.43
CA VAL A 92 9.14 2.30 4.09
C VAL A 92 10.39 2.28 3.19
N LEU A 93 10.24 1.94 1.91
CA LEU A 93 11.36 1.87 0.97
C LEU A 93 11.97 3.24 0.68
N SER A 94 11.16 4.30 0.60
CA SER A 94 11.65 5.67 0.43
C SER A 94 12.48 6.12 1.62
N ASN A 95 12.03 5.84 2.85
CA ASN A 95 12.82 6.14 4.06
C ASN A 95 14.12 5.32 4.10
N ALA A 96 14.05 4.03 3.75
CA ALA A 96 15.24 3.18 3.66
C ALA A 96 16.24 3.70 2.61
N ALA A 97 15.74 4.26 1.49
CA ALA A 97 16.57 4.89 0.48
C ALA A 97 17.30 6.13 1.01
N THR A 98 16.63 6.98 1.79
CA THR A 98 17.29 8.11 2.47
C THR A 98 18.37 7.63 3.43
N CYS A 99 18.14 6.55 4.17
CA CYS A 99 19.18 5.95 5.02
C CYS A 99 20.36 5.40 4.20
N GLU A 100 20.11 4.74 3.08
CA GLU A 100 21.13 4.25 2.14
C GLU A 100 21.99 5.41 1.60
N ASP A 101 21.36 6.54 1.27
CA ASP A 101 22.06 7.75 0.84
C ASP A 101 22.95 8.30 1.96
N LEU A 102 22.45 8.43 3.19
CA LEU A 102 23.24 8.91 4.34
C LEU A 102 24.47 8.03 4.61
N ILE A 103 24.30 6.71 4.59
CA ILE A 103 25.39 5.75 4.75
C ILE A 103 26.43 5.94 3.64
N SER A 104 25.99 6.10 2.39
CA SER A 104 26.87 6.29 1.24
C SER A 104 27.68 7.59 1.31
N HIS A 105 27.19 8.60 2.03
CA HIS A 105 27.91 9.86 2.31
C HIS A 105 28.82 9.77 3.54
N GLY A 106 28.98 8.59 4.15
CA GLY A 106 29.90 8.37 5.28
C GLY A 106 29.38 8.88 6.63
N VAL A 107 28.06 9.08 6.77
CA VAL A 107 27.44 9.48 8.03
C VAL A 107 27.72 8.42 9.12
N GLY A 108 28.18 8.87 10.28
CA GLY A 108 28.49 7.99 11.40
C GLY A 108 27.24 7.31 11.98
N TYR A 109 27.40 6.13 12.58
CA TYR A 109 26.27 5.33 13.06
C TYR A 109 25.36 6.03 14.09
N ARG A 110 25.90 6.99 14.87
CA ARG A 110 25.12 7.77 15.85
C ARG A 110 24.20 8.78 15.16
N ASP A 111 24.73 9.50 14.18
CA ASP A 111 23.96 10.47 13.40
C ASP A 111 22.92 9.77 12.54
N LEU A 112 23.26 8.60 11.98
CA LEU A 112 22.31 7.74 11.28
C LEU A 112 21.16 7.33 12.22
N ALA A 113 21.45 6.84 13.43
CA ALA A 113 20.43 6.47 14.39
C ALA A 113 19.51 7.64 14.78
N SER A 114 20.07 8.84 14.95
CA SER A 114 19.28 10.06 15.21
C SER A 114 18.34 10.38 14.04
N GLN A 115 18.87 10.42 12.82
CA GLN A 115 18.10 10.78 11.62
C GLN A 115 17.03 9.73 11.27
N THR A 116 17.33 8.44 11.41
CA THR A 116 16.35 7.36 11.22
C THR A 116 15.24 7.45 12.28
N GLY A 117 15.54 7.90 13.50
CA GLY A 117 14.53 8.18 14.52
C GLY A 117 13.53 9.26 14.10
N ASP A 118 14.03 10.37 13.55
CA ASP A 118 13.20 11.45 13.01
C ASP A 118 12.34 10.99 11.82
N GLN A 119 12.93 10.20 10.92
CA GLN A 119 12.23 9.60 9.77
C GLN A 119 11.10 8.66 10.22
N PHE A 120 11.37 7.79 11.21
CA PHE A 120 10.34 6.92 11.76
C PHE A 120 9.19 7.72 12.38
N ARG A 121 9.52 8.78 13.14
CA ARG A 121 8.50 9.66 13.72
C ARG A 121 7.68 10.35 12.63
N ALA A 122 8.32 10.84 11.56
CA ALA A 122 7.63 11.43 10.42
C ALA A 122 6.64 10.43 9.78
N LEU A 123 7.11 9.20 9.50
CA LEU A 123 6.28 8.13 8.95
C LEU A 123 5.07 7.79 9.83
N MET A 124 5.25 7.77 11.15
CA MET A 124 4.16 7.54 12.09
C MET A 124 3.19 8.73 12.20
N SER A 125 3.69 9.96 12.01
CA SER A 125 2.91 11.20 12.10
C SER A 125 2.05 11.48 10.87
N GLU A 126 2.49 11.06 9.68
CA GLU A 126 1.69 11.14 8.44
C GLU A 126 0.39 10.34 8.55
N GLY A 127 0.35 9.35 9.46
CA GLY A 127 -0.82 8.52 9.69
C GLY A 127 -1.04 7.49 8.59
N PHE A 128 -1.71 6.41 8.96
CA PHE A 128 -2.04 5.36 8.02
C PHE A 128 -3.40 5.64 7.36
N HIS A 129 -3.36 6.03 6.09
CA HIS A 129 -4.56 6.24 5.27
C HIS A 129 -5.10 4.92 4.75
N TRP A 130 -6.29 4.55 5.21
CA TRP A 130 -6.95 3.30 4.80
C TRP A 130 -7.64 3.41 3.44
N TRP A 131 -7.82 4.63 2.93
CA TRP A 131 -8.30 4.90 1.59
C TRP A 131 -7.13 5.28 0.66
N PRO A 132 -6.79 4.43 -0.33
CA PRO A 132 -5.63 4.67 -1.20
C PRO A 132 -5.99 5.36 -2.52
N LEU A 133 -7.28 5.67 -2.75
CA LEU A 133 -7.77 6.24 -4.00
C LEU A 133 -8.02 7.75 -3.88
N PRO A 134 -8.10 8.49 -5.00
CA PRO A 134 -8.45 9.91 -4.98
C PRO A 134 -9.85 10.19 -4.41
N GLY A 135 -10.02 11.40 -3.87
CA GLY A 135 -11.28 11.89 -3.32
C GLY A 135 -11.47 11.54 -1.84
N ASP A 136 -12.66 11.84 -1.34
CA ASP A 136 -12.99 11.67 0.08
C ASP A 136 -12.96 10.19 0.48
N SER A 137 -12.42 9.94 1.66
CA SER A 137 -12.37 8.62 2.23
C SER A 137 -13.77 8.15 2.65
N PRO A 138 -14.15 6.89 2.40
CA PRO A 138 -15.40 6.31 2.91
C PRO A 138 -15.44 6.24 4.45
N PHE A 139 -14.33 6.50 5.13
CA PHE A 139 -14.22 6.47 6.60
C PHE A 139 -14.33 7.84 7.26
N GLY A 140 -14.36 8.93 6.49
CA GLY A 140 -14.44 10.30 7.01
C GLY A 140 -13.17 10.82 7.69
N ASP A 141 -12.00 10.26 7.34
CA ASP A 141 -10.67 10.72 7.76
C ASP A 141 -10.02 11.70 6.78
#